data_AF-A0AA42RB51-F1
#
_entry.id   AF-A0AA42RB51-F1
#
_cell.length_a   1.000
_cell.length_b   1.000
_cell.length_c   1.000
_cell.angle_alpha   90.00
_cell.angle_beta   90.00
_cell.angle_gamma   90.00
#
_symmetry.space_group_name_H-M   'P 1'
#
loop_
_entity.id
_entity.type
_entity.pdbx_description
1 polymer ?
#
loop_
_entity_poly.entity_id
_entity_poly.type
_entity_poly.pdbx_seq_one_letter_code
_entity_poly.pdbx_strand_id
1 'polypeptide(L)'
;MSHVVCLLLLLPGSAAMADILWMHNGDRVSGTIEEITDEQIRIKPAYSQAMTVPRRAIKRWRLDKQEKPKPLTKTGIPLLDSPDEANAWLLTGNGDLNIKLKENTKKTNNVNLKVSTEFANLDWRYSLDGEYIYETANNITDSHEYKLKPKLDFFFDDHWFLRSSVDIDYNMIDAGYLEIDYASGPGYRFWNDRQRRLEIISQLGLERAYFRPEVWSNSDLFDDRIINYPFVSLGWDYRQPWTLWEEKFELFGKGSYEKFVDQPSPYLTRKQSVSGSLGLRYYFNDHLRLSWSSELDWDDAWLDYHGLHRDVSEKEWRHLITLGASF
;
A
#
# COMPACT_ATOMS: atom_id res chain seq x y z
N MET A 1 -20.88 -30.60 0.31
CA MET A 1 -19.48 -30.65 0.77
C MET A 1 -19.15 -29.30 1.34
N SER A 2 -18.79 -29.27 2.62
CA SER A 2 -18.56 -28.05 3.42
C SER A 2 -17.22 -27.42 3.03
N HIS A 3 -17.19 -26.16 2.61
CA HIS A 3 -15.96 -25.41 2.40
C HIS A 3 -15.69 -24.54 3.63
N VAL A 4 -14.78 -25.04 4.47
CA VAL A 4 -14.20 -24.31 5.61
C VAL A 4 -13.29 -23.22 5.05
N VAL A 5 -13.69 -21.97 5.22
CA VAL A 5 -12.82 -20.81 5.03
C VAL A 5 -11.90 -20.74 6.24
N CYS A 6 -10.66 -21.20 6.07
CA CYS A 6 -9.62 -21.12 7.09
C CYS A 6 -8.88 -19.79 6.92
N LEU A 7 -9.31 -18.77 7.68
CA LEU A 7 -8.61 -17.49 7.81
C LEU A 7 -7.27 -17.74 8.52
N LEU A 8 -6.16 -17.52 7.81
CA LEU A 8 -4.81 -17.67 8.35
C LEU A 8 -4.47 -16.43 9.21
N LEU A 9 -4.86 -16.47 10.48
CA LEU A 9 -4.37 -15.54 11.50
C LEU A 9 -2.92 -15.91 11.86
N LEU A 10 -1.96 -15.31 11.16
CA LEU A 10 -0.57 -15.25 11.60
C LEU A 10 -0.47 -14.27 12.77
N LEU A 11 -0.58 -14.78 14.00
CA LEU A 11 -0.17 -14.07 15.21
C LEU A 11 1.32 -14.35 15.45
N PRO A 12 2.23 -13.37 15.27
CA PRO A 12 3.58 -13.51 15.79
C PRO A 12 3.55 -13.34 17.32
N GLY A 13 4.10 -14.34 18.03
CA GLY A 13 4.27 -14.29 19.47
C GLY A 13 5.19 -13.13 19.86
N SER A 14 4.73 -12.31 20.82
CA SER A 14 5.55 -11.27 21.45
C SER A 14 6.74 -11.92 22.15
N ALA A 15 7.90 -11.93 21.50
CA ALA A 15 9.16 -12.13 22.20
C ALA A 15 9.44 -10.87 23.01
N ALA A 16 8.96 -10.83 24.25
CA ALA A 16 9.27 -9.75 25.19
C ALA A 16 10.79 -9.72 25.42
N MET A 17 11.47 -8.74 24.82
CA MET A 17 12.92 -8.56 24.90
C MET A 17 13.20 -7.33 25.76
N ALA A 18 13.74 -7.51 26.97
CA ALA A 18 14.01 -6.38 27.88
C ALA A 18 14.90 -5.28 27.25
N ASP A 19 14.70 -4.02 27.67
CA ASP A 19 15.56 -2.89 27.30
C ASP A 19 17.01 -3.14 27.75
N ILE A 20 17.97 -2.67 26.95
CA ILE A 20 19.40 -2.84 27.25
C ILE A 20 20.13 -1.50 27.11
N LEU A 21 20.83 -1.09 28.16
CA LEU A 21 21.78 0.02 28.14
C LEU A 21 23.21 -0.52 28.05
N TRP A 22 24.00 0.02 27.13
CA TRP A 22 25.44 -0.20 27.07
C TRP A 22 26.18 1.06 27.48
N MET A 23 27.06 0.92 28.46
CA MET A 23 27.80 2.01 29.07
C MET A 23 29.16 2.23 28.41
N HIS A 24 29.73 3.43 28.53
CA HIS A 24 31.07 3.73 28.02
C HIS A 24 32.19 2.97 28.75
N ASN A 25 31.96 2.62 30.02
CA ASN A 25 32.89 1.81 30.82
C ASN A 25 32.80 0.31 30.51
N GLY A 26 31.93 -0.11 29.59
CA GLY A 26 31.75 -1.52 29.19
C GLY A 26 30.62 -2.24 29.92
N ASP A 27 29.99 -1.62 30.92
CA ASP A 27 28.87 -2.23 31.65
C ASP A 27 27.62 -2.37 30.76
N ARG A 28 26.85 -3.42 31.02
CA ARG A 28 25.56 -3.68 30.36
C ARG A 28 24.47 -3.82 31.40
N VAL A 29 23.44 -2.99 31.28
CA VAL A 29 22.28 -3.02 32.19
C VAL A 29 21.04 -3.41 31.39
N SER A 30 20.36 -4.48 31.78
CA SER A 30 19.12 -4.93 31.17
C SER A 30 17.93 -4.74 32.12
N GLY A 31 16.82 -4.20 31.64
CA GLY A 31 15.66 -3.89 32.46
C GLY A 31 14.52 -3.27 31.66
N THR A 32 13.60 -2.59 32.35
CA THR A 32 12.57 -1.76 31.72
C THR A 32 12.91 -0.30 31.97
N ILE A 33 13.00 0.50 30.91
CA ILE A 33 13.25 1.94 30.99
C ILE A 33 11.93 2.62 31.38
N GLU A 34 11.95 3.32 32.50
CA GLU A 34 10.76 3.99 33.06
C GLU A 34 10.70 5.46 32.64
N GLU A 35 11.84 6.12 32.43
CA GLU A 35 11.92 7.54 32.09
C GLU A 35 13.21 7.86 31.30
N ILE A 36 13.09 8.72 30.29
CA ILE A 36 14.20 9.22 29.47
C ILE A 36 14.12 10.74 29.47
N THR A 37 15.20 11.40 29.91
CA THR A 37 15.40 12.84 29.74
C THR A 37 16.73 13.11 29.04
N ASP A 38 16.94 14.35 28.59
CA ASP A 38 18.19 14.76 27.94
C ASP A 38 19.42 14.59 28.84
N GLU A 39 19.22 14.55 30.16
CA GLU A 39 20.30 14.49 31.15
C GLU A 39 20.48 13.09 31.78
N GLN A 40 19.43 12.29 31.89
CA GLN A 40 19.44 11.03 32.63
C GLN A 40 18.40 10.01 32.13
N ILE A 41 18.67 8.73 32.37
CA ILE A 41 17.76 7.62 32.07
C ILE A 41 17.51 6.83 33.33
N ARG A 42 16.24 6.56 33.63
CA ARG A 42 15.82 5.70 34.73
C ARG A 42 15.48 4.32 34.20
N ILE A 43 16.22 3.31 34.64
CA ILE A 43 16.02 1.91 34.27
C ILE A 43 15.72 1.06 35.50
N LYS A 44 14.78 0.14 35.38
CA LYS A 44 14.42 -0.84 36.41
C LYS A 44 14.77 -2.25 35.96
N PRO A 45 15.92 -2.79 36.40
CA PRO A 45 16.27 -4.19 36.20
C PRO A 45 15.31 -5.12 36.94
N ALA A 46 15.09 -6.33 36.42
CA ALA A 46 14.19 -7.31 37.05
C ALA A 46 14.66 -7.77 38.45
N TYR A 47 15.93 -7.56 38.76
CA TYR A 47 16.60 -8.02 39.98
C TYR A 47 16.94 -6.87 40.95
N SER A 48 16.63 -5.61 40.62
CA SER A 48 16.98 -4.47 41.47
C SER A 48 15.92 -3.37 41.47
N GLN A 49 16.05 -2.43 42.40
CA GLN A 49 15.28 -1.18 42.34
C GLN A 49 15.67 -0.38 41.09
N ALA A 50 14.78 0.55 40.70
CA ALA A 50 15.05 1.49 39.63
C ALA A 50 16.31 2.30 39.94
N MET A 51 17.18 2.43 38.95
CA MET A 51 18.42 3.18 39.05
C MET A 51 18.47 4.24 37.96
N THR A 52 19.04 5.39 38.31
CA THR A 52 19.20 6.51 37.40
C THR A 52 20.63 6.54 36.87
N VAL A 53 20.75 6.54 35.55
CA VAL A 53 22.01 6.53 34.82
C VAL A 53 22.16 7.84 34.07
N PRO A 54 23.26 8.60 34.23
CA PRO A 54 23.45 9.84 33.51
C PRO A 54 23.62 9.58 32.00
N ARG A 55 22.96 10.40 31.17
CA ARG A 55 22.90 10.23 29.71
C ARG A 55 24.28 10.12 29.04
N ARG A 56 25.23 10.92 29.54
CA ARG A 56 26.64 10.96 29.10
C ARG A 56 27.43 9.66 29.32
N ALA A 57 26.96 8.78 30.21
CA ALA A 57 27.63 7.52 30.50
C ALA A 57 27.17 6.38 29.57
N ILE A 58 26.12 6.60 28.77
CA ILE A 58 25.50 5.61 27.90
C ILE A 58 26.04 5.74 26.49
N LYS A 59 26.73 4.71 26.02
CA LYS A 59 27.30 4.62 24.67
C LYS A 59 26.23 4.36 23.61
N ARG A 60 25.29 3.45 23.94
CA ARG A 60 24.16 3.08 23.09
C ARG A 60 23.09 2.42 23.95
N TRP A 61 21.85 2.41 23.46
CA TRP A 61 20.74 1.71 24.10
C TRP A 61 19.93 0.94 23.07
N ARG A 62 19.17 -0.04 23.54
CA ARG A 62 18.10 -0.74 22.82
C ARG A 62 16.86 -0.58 23.67
N LEU A 63 15.89 0.13 23.12
CA LEU A 63 14.58 0.30 23.71
C LEU A 63 13.65 -0.74 23.07
N ASP A 64 13.07 -1.61 23.87
CA ASP A 64 11.89 -2.44 23.58
C ASP A 64 10.67 -1.54 23.31
N LYS A 65 10.63 -0.38 23.96
CA LYS A 65 9.72 0.72 23.64
C LYS A 65 10.51 1.89 23.05
N GLN A 66 10.95 1.79 21.80
CA GLN A 66 11.15 3.00 20.99
C GLN A 66 9.87 3.84 21.09
N GLU A 67 9.99 5.18 21.02
CA GLU A 67 8.80 6.05 20.92
C GLU A 67 7.85 5.41 19.91
N LYS A 68 6.68 5.03 20.41
CA LYS A 68 5.79 4.18 19.64
C LYS A 68 5.12 5.05 18.58
N PRO A 69 5.08 4.61 17.31
CA PRO A 69 4.50 5.36 16.21
C PRO A 69 3.07 5.75 16.48
N LYS A 70 2.83 7.03 16.80
CA LYS A 70 1.48 7.54 17.08
C LYS A 70 0.53 7.19 15.93
N PRO A 71 -0.74 6.87 16.19
CA PRO A 71 -1.72 6.67 15.13
C PRO A 71 -1.99 8.04 14.47
N LEU A 72 -1.70 8.17 13.18
CA LEU A 72 -1.61 9.47 12.49
C LEU A 72 -2.76 9.72 11.51
N THR A 73 -3.88 9.02 11.66
CA THR A 73 -5.04 9.15 10.78
C THR A 73 -5.99 10.24 11.27
N LYS A 74 -6.33 11.17 10.35
CA LYS A 74 -6.92 12.50 10.61
C LYS A 74 -8.33 12.46 11.22
N THR A 75 -9.06 11.38 11.01
CA THR A 75 -10.49 11.24 11.34
C THR A 75 -10.80 9.75 11.30
N GLY A 76 -10.45 8.99 12.34
CA GLY A 76 -10.76 7.57 12.38
C GLY A 76 -11.83 7.31 13.41
N ILE A 77 -12.79 6.44 13.09
CA ILE A 77 -13.71 5.93 14.11
C ILE A 77 -12.87 4.99 14.99
N PRO A 78 -12.72 5.27 16.30
CA PRO A 78 -12.05 4.35 17.19
C PRO A 78 -12.89 3.07 17.26
N LEU A 79 -12.34 1.97 16.77
CA LEU A 79 -12.98 0.67 16.88
C LEU A 79 -12.42 0.00 18.13
N LEU A 80 -13.32 -0.43 19.02
CA LEU A 80 -13.05 -1.10 20.31
C LEU A 80 -12.71 -0.12 21.45
N ASP A 81 -13.46 -0.27 22.55
CA ASP A 81 -13.30 0.49 23.80
C ASP A 81 -11.99 0.08 24.48
N SER A 82 -10.87 0.60 23.98
CA SER A 82 -9.54 0.28 24.50
C SER A 82 -9.21 1.21 25.67
N PRO A 83 -8.89 0.68 26.86
CA PRO A 83 -8.59 1.49 28.05
C PRO A 83 -7.29 2.32 27.95
N ASP A 84 -6.53 2.15 26.86
CA ASP A 84 -5.26 2.83 26.59
C ASP A 84 -5.35 3.55 25.24
N GLU A 85 -5.59 4.87 25.28
CA GLU A 85 -5.77 5.73 24.07
C GLU A 85 -4.60 5.63 23.09
N ALA A 86 -3.40 5.28 23.58
CA ALA A 86 -2.21 5.13 22.74
C ALA A 86 -2.31 3.96 21.76
N ASN A 87 -2.97 2.86 22.12
CA ASN A 87 -3.06 1.64 21.30
C ASN A 87 -4.41 1.49 20.58
N ALA A 88 -5.22 2.56 20.54
CA ALA A 88 -6.54 2.51 19.93
C ALA A 88 -6.46 2.20 18.43
N TRP A 89 -7.34 1.31 17.96
CA TRP A 89 -7.46 1.01 16.54
C TRP A 89 -8.27 2.12 15.85
N LEU A 90 -7.68 2.72 14.83
CA LEU A 90 -8.32 3.74 14.01
C LEU A 90 -8.74 3.14 12.67
N LEU A 91 -10.03 3.22 12.37
CA LEU A 91 -10.57 2.92 11.05
C LEU A 91 -10.80 4.21 10.28
N THR A 92 -10.16 4.36 9.13
CA THR A 92 -10.44 5.44 8.18
C THR A 92 -10.90 4.87 6.84
N GLY A 93 -11.80 5.59 6.19
CA GLY A 93 -12.34 5.20 4.89
C GLY A 93 -12.40 6.37 3.94
N ASN A 94 -12.17 6.08 2.66
CA ASN A 94 -12.49 7.00 1.59
C ASN A 94 -13.14 6.26 0.42
N GLY A 95 -14.02 6.96 -0.29
CA GLY A 95 -14.62 6.47 -1.52
C GLY A 95 -14.64 7.58 -2.54
N ASP A 96 -14.31 7.27 -3.79
CA ASP A 96 -14.38 8.18 -4.93
C ASP A 96 -15.29 7.56 -6.00
N LEU A 97 -16.23 8.36 -6.51
CA LEU A 97 -17.09 7.96 -7.62
C LEU A 97 -16.80 8.84 -8.83
N ASN A 98 -16.56 8.21 -9.97
CA ASN A 98 -16.39 8.84 -11.25
C ASN A 98 -17.41 8.30 -12.25
N ILE A 99 -18.13 9.19 -12.91
CA ILE A 99 -19.14 8.86 -13.92
C ILE A 99 -18.85 9.70 -15.16
N LYS A 100 -18.69 9.03 -16.31
CA LYS A 100 -18.47 9.65 -17.61
C LYS A 100 -19.58 9.22 -18.57
N LEU A 101 -20.33 10.20 -19.07
CA LEU A 101 -21.37 10.02 -20.08
C LEU A 101 -20.97 10.79 -21.33
N LYS A 102 -20.92 10.11 -22.48
CA LYS A 102 -20.57 10.72 -23.77
C LYS A 102 -21.58 10.29 -24.83
N GLU A 103 -22.23 11.27 -25.44
CA GLU A 103 -23.15 11.06 -26.56
C GLU A 103 -22.60 11.74 -27.82
N ASN A 104 -22.39 10.94 -28.87
CA ASN A 104 -22.09 11.39 -30.21
C ASN A 104 -22.72 10.38 -31.21
N THR A 105 -21.96 9.88 -32.20
CA THR A 105 -22.34 8.74 -33.04
C THR A 105 -22.39 7.41 -32.28
N LYS A 106 -21.71 7.34 -31.14
CA LYS A 106 -21.77 6.24 -30.18
C LYS A 106 -22.21 6.77 -28.81
N LYS A 107 -22.91 5.94 -28.03
CA LYS A 107 -23.26 6.20 -26.62
C LYS A 107 -22.28 5.48 -25.73
N THR A 108 -21.45 6.22 -25.00
CA THR A 108 -20.47 5.66 -24.06
C THR A 108 -20.84 6.05 -22.63
N ASN A 109 -20.97 5.05 -21.77
CA ASN A 109 -21.20 5.22 -20.33
C ASN A 109 -20.07 4.49 -19.59
N ASN A 110 -19.34 5.22 -18.75
CA ASN A 110 -18.30 4.68 -17.91
C ASN A 110 -18.60 5.05 -16.45
N VAL A 111 -18.50 4.04 -15.58
CA VAL A 111 -18.60 4.17 -14.13
C VAL A 111 -17.33 3.58 -13.53
N ASN A 112 -16.63 4.38 -12.73
CA ASN A 112 -15.50 3.93 -11.93
C ASN A 112 -15.76 4.26 -10.46
N LEU A 113 -15.74 3.23 -9.61
CA LEU A 113 -15.86 3.33 -8.17
C LEU A 113 -14.55 2.89 -7.52
N LYS A 114 -13.94 3.79 -6.74
CA LYS A 114 -12.75 3.50 -5.92
C LYS A 114 -13.11 3.58 -4.45
N VAL A 115 -12.68 2.60 -3.66
CA VAL A 115 -12.88 2.55 -2.21
C VAL A 115 -11.55 2.21 -1.55
N SER A 116 -11.13 2.98 -0.56
CA SER A 116 -9.94 2.68 0.23
C SER A 116 -10.31 2.66 1.71
N THR A 117 -9.83 1.67 2.44
CA THR A 117 -10.02 1.56 3.89
C THR A 117 -8.68 1.28 4.56
N GLU A 118 -8.47 1.88 5.72
CA GLU A 118 -7.25 1.72 6.51
C GLU A 118 -7.63 1.49 7.97
N PHE A 119 -7.19 0.37 8.51
CA PHE A 119 -7.38 -0.05 9.89
C PHE A 119 -6.00 -0.17 10.55
N ALA A 120 -5.67 0.76 11.45
CA ALA A 120 -4.32 0.90 11.97
C ALA A 120 -4.28 1.07 13.49
N ASN A 121 -3.22 0.55 14.10
CA ASN A 121 -2.78 0.90 15.45
C ASN A 121 -1.31 1.38 15.38
N LEU A 122 -0.60 1.42 16.51
CA LEU A 122 0.83 1.81 16.53
C LEU A 122 1.67 0.85 15.66
N ASP A 123 1.56 -0.45 15.88
CA ASP A 123 2.51 -1.44 15.34
C ASP A 123 2.07 -2.02 13.98
N TRP A 124 0.80 -1.89 13.61
CA TRP A 124 0.18 -2.53 12.46
C TRP A 124 -0.74 -1.57 11.70
N ARG A 125 -0.69 -1.65 10.37
CA ARG A 125 -1.67 -1.01 9.49
C ARG A 125 -2.14 -1.99 8.43
N TYR A 126 -3.42 -2.30 8.47
CA TYR A 126 -4.13 -3.01 7.42
C TYR A 126 -4.73 -1.97 6.47
N SER A 127 -4.52 -2.14 5.18
CA SER A 127 -5.16 -1.31 4.18
C SER A 127 -5.79 -2.18 3.11
N LEU A 128 -6.96 -1.79 2.63
CA LEU A 128 -7.65 -2.45 1.54
C LEU A 128 -8.10 -1.37 0.54
N ASP A 129 -7.49 -1.39 -0.64
CA ASP A 129 -7.94 -0.59 -1.78
C ASP A 129 -8.76 -1.50 -2.71
N GLY A 130 -9.89 -1.02 -3.19
CA GLY A 130 -10.75 -1.70 -4.15
C GLY A 130 -11.20 -0.75 -5.24
N GLU A 131 -11.18 -1.21 -6.49
CA GLU A 131 -11.63 -0.45 -7.65
C GLU A 131 -12.52 -1.31 -8.56
N TYR A 132 -13.59 -0.72 -9.04
CA TYR A 132 -14.54 -1.33 -9.96
C TYR A 132 -14.76 -0.42 -11.16
N ILE A 133 -14.44 -0.92 -12.35
CA ILE A 133 -14.56 -0.18 -13.61
C ILE A 133 -15.56 -0.92 -14.49
N TYR A 134 -16.56 -0.18 -14.98
CA TYR A 134 -17.55 -0.69 -15.91
C TYR A 134 -17.78 0.32 -17.03
N GLU A 135 -17.44 -0.05 -18.26
CA GLU A 135 -17.61 0.77 -19.45
C GLU A 135 -18.43 0.04 -20.51
N THR A 136 -19.39 0.77 -21.09
CA THR A 136 -20.20 0.30 -22.21
C THR A 136 -20.15 1.30 -23.36
N ALA A 137 -20.01 0.80 -24.58
CA ALA A 137 -20.19 1.56 -25.81
C ALA A 137 -21.29 0.92 -26.66
N ASN A 138 -22.32 1.70 -27.01
CA ASN A 138 -23.46 1.22 -27.80
C ASN A 138 -24.12 -0.04 -27.22
N ASN A 139 -24.24 -0.12 -25.89
CA ASN A 139 -24.82 -1.25 -25.17
C ASN A 139 -24.01 -2.56 -25.25
N ILE A 140 -22.76 -2.47 -25.72
CA ILE A 140 -21.75 -3.54 -25.65
C ILE A 140 -20.79 -3.18 -24.52
N THR A 141 -20.45 -4.14 -23.68
CA THR A 141 -19.50 -3.94 -22.57
C THR A 141 -18.08 -3.97 -23.13
N ASP A 142 -17.37 -2.85 -22.97
CA ASP A 142 -16.00 -2.69 -23.46
C ASP A 142 -14.97 -2.97 -22.34
N SER A 143 -15.25 -2.57 -21.10
CA SER A 143 -14.41 -2.87 -19.93
C SER A 143 -15.27 -3.30 -18.73
N HIS A 144 -14.80 -4.32 -18.02
CA HIS A 144 -15.40 -4.82 -16.79
C HIS A 144 -14.30 -5.41 -15.90
N GLU A 145 -13.77 -4.55 -15.03
CA GLU A 145 -12.57 -4.82 -14.24
C GLU A 145 -12.84 -4.69 -12.75
N TYR A 146 -12.19 -5.56 -11.98
CA TYR A 146 -12.17 -5.53 -10.52
C TYR A 146 -10.72 -5.56 -10.05
N LYS A 147 -10.32 -4.56 -9.28
CA LYS A 147 -8.99 -4.48 -8.68
C LYS A 147 -9.11 -4.51 -7.16
N LEU A 148 -8.31 -5.33 -6.50
CA LEU A 148 -8.31 -5.46 -5.04
C LEU A 148 -6.87 -5.53 -4.53
N LYS A 149 -6.49 -4.62 -3.63
CA LYS A 149 -5.13 -4.47 -3.12
C LYS A 149 -5.07 -4.50 -1.59
N PRO A 150 -5.21 -5.67 -0.94
CA PRO A 150 -4.94 -5.81 0.48
C PRO A 150 -3.45 -5.62 0.79
N LYS A 151 -3.18 -4.83 1.83
CA LYS A 151 -1.83 -4.51 2.33
C LYS A 151 -1.77 -4.69 3.84
N LEU A 152 -0.63 -5.19 4.30
CA LEU A 152 -0.28 -5.34 5.69
C LEU A 152 1.07 -4.69 5.94
N ASP A 153 1.06 -3.64 6.75
CA ASP A 153 2.25 -2.94 7.18
C ASP A 153 2.53 -3.24 8.66
N PHE A 154 3.76 -3.66 8.96
CA PHE A 154 4.27 -3.84 10.30
C PHE A 154 5.34 -2.78 10.60
N PHE A 155 5.11 -1.92 11.59
CA PHE A 155 6.03 -0.84 11.96
C PHE A 155 7.08 -1.36 12.94
N PHE A 156 8.36 -1.17 12.60
CA PHE A 156 9.48 -1.44 13.51
C PHE A 156 9.76 -0.24 14.41
N ASP A 157 9.63 0.96 13.85
CA ASP A 157 9.75 2.24 14.53
C ASP A 157 8.90 3.31 13.81
N ASP A 158 9.08 4.59 14.18
CA ASP A 158 8.37 5.73 13.58
C ASP A 158 8.58 5.92 12.08
N HIS A 159 9.68 5.40 11.53
CA HIS A 159 10.11 5.62 10.15
C HIS A 159 10.10 4.32 9.33
N TRP A 160 10.51 3.20 9.88
CA TRP A 160 10.67 1.94 9.16
C TRP A 160 9.48 1.00 9.37
N PHE A 161 9.01 0.42 8.28
CA PHE A 161 8.00 -0.63 8.30
C PHE A 161 8.30 -1.71 7.27
N LEU A 162 7.73 -2.89 7.46
CA LEU A 162 7.70 -3.94 6.45
C LEU A 162 6.30 -3.98 5.85
N ARG A 163 6.19 -3.82 4.53
CA ARG A 163 4.94 -3.99 3.79
C ARG A 163 4.89 -5.38 3.18
N SER A 164 3.74 -6.02 3.32
CA SER A 164 3.32 -7.14 2.47
C SER A 164 2.05 -6.75 1.73
N SER A 165 2.03 -6.90 0.42
CA SER A 165 0.90 -6.54 -0.44
C SER A 165 0.52 -7.72 -1.32
N VAL A 166 -0.78 -7.81 -1.60
CA VAL A 166 -1.29 -8.63 -2.70
C VAL A 166 -2.11 -7.71 -3.59
N ASP A 167 -1.81 -7.67 -4.87
CA ASP A 167 -2.59 -6.93 -5.86
C ASP A 167 -3.30 -7.95 -6.75
N ILE A 168 -4.62 -7.84 -6.85
CA ILE A 168 -5.48 -8.77 -7.58
C ILE A 168 -6.24 -7.97 -8.62
N ASP A 169 -5.91 -8.18 -9.88
CA ASP A 169 -6.57 -7.53 -11.01
C ASP A 169 -7.32 -8.59 -11.81
N TYR A 170 -8.65 -8.47 -11.87
CA TYR A 170 -9.53 -9.41 -12.56
C TYR A 170 -10.28 -8.70 -13.69
N ASN A 171 -10.05 -9.15 -14.92
CA ASN A 171 -10.72 -8.65 -16.12
C ASN A 171 -11.75 -9.67 -16.62
N MET A 172 -13.02 -9.29 -16.61
CA MET A 172 -14.11 -10.19 -16.98
C MET A 172 -14.22 -10.39 -18.50
N ILE A 173 -13.56 -9.57 -19.30
CA ILE A 173 -13.65 -9.57 -20.77
C ILE A 173 -12.35 -10.06 -21.40
N ASP A 174 -11.20 -9.64 -20.86
CA ASP A 174 -9.91 -9.92 -21.48
C ASP A 174 -9.46 -11.38 -21.35
N ALA A 175 -8.55 -11.79 -22.25
CA ALA A 175 -7.96 -13.11 -22.28
C ALA A 175 -7.02 -13.35 -21.09
N GLY A 176 -6.28 -12.33 -20.64
CA GLY A 176 -5.56 -12.29 -19.37
C GLY A 176 -6.53 -11.91 -18.25
N TYR A 177 -7.31 -12.87 -17.79
CA TYR A 177 -8.49 -12.57 -16.97
C TYR A 177 -8.17 -12.31 -15.49
N LEU A 178 -7.00 -12.75 -15.01
CA LEU A 178 -6.61 -12.61 -13.61
C LEU A 178 -5.09 -12.47 -13.50
N GLU A 179 -4.67 -11.42 -12.82
CA GLU A 179 -3.30 -11.16 -12.41
C GLU A 179 -3.25 -11.08 -10.88
N ILE A 180 -2.28 -11.77 -10.29
CA ILE A 180 -2.06 -11.74 -8.83
C ILE A 180 -0.59 -11.46 -8.55
N ASP A 181 -0.35 -10.31 -7.94
CA ASP A 181 0.98 -9.93 -7.47
C ASP A 181 1.04 -10.17 -5.98
N TYR A 182 2.12 -10.77 -5.52
CA TYR A 182 2.42 -10.81 -4.09
C TYR A 182 3.84 -10.31 -3.87
N ALA A 183 3.95 -9.29 -3.04
CA ALA A 183 5.21 -8.61 -2.80
C ALA A 183 5.41 -8.31 -1.33
N SER A 184 6.67 -8.33 -0.90
CA SER A 184 7.04 -7.93 0.45
C SER A 184 8.32 -7.12 0.42
N GLY A 185 8.44 -6.13 1.30
CA GLY A 185 9.67 -5.38 1.44
C GLY A 185 9.56 -4.15 2.34
N PRO A 186 10.70 -3.50 2.60
CA PRO A 186 10.77 -2.40 3.53
C PRO A 186 10.15 -1.12 2.96
N GLY A 187 9.47 -0.39 3.84
CA GLY A 187 9.04 0.97 3.64
C GLY A 187 9.74 1.92 4.60
N TYR A 188 9.99 3.13 4.11
CA TYR A 188 10.51 4.26 4.88
C TYR A 188 9.53 5.42 4.83
N ARG A 189 9.13 5.88 6.00
CA ARG A 189 8.27 7.02 6.25
C ARG A 189 9.15 8.21 6.61
N PHE A 190 9.18 9.21 5.75
CA PHE A 190 9.92 10.44 5.98
C PHE A 190 9.19 11.36 6.95
N TRP A 191 7.89 11.46 6.77
CA TRP A 191 6.99 12.14 7.69
C TRP A 191 5.60 11.54 7.54
N ASN A 192 4.91 11.44 8.66
CA ASN A 192 3.50 11.11 8.69
C ASN A 192 2.94 11.91 9.86
N ASP A 193 2.20 12.96 9.55
CA ASP A 193 1.48 13.81 10.49
C ASP A 193 -0.01 13.73 10.17
N ARG A 194 -0.87 14.29 11.01
CA ARG A 194 -2.32 14.37 10.72
C ARG A 194 -2.65 14.94 9.33
N GLN A 195 -1.76 15.71 8.71
CA GLN A 195 -2.02 16.33 7.41
C GLN A 195 -1.01 15.95 6.32
N ARG A 196 0.18 15.46 6.67
CA ARG A 196 1.29 15.24 5.73
C ARG A 196 1.68 13.78 5.75
N ARG A 197 1.92 13.18 4.59
CA ARG A 197 2.47 11.83 4.47
C ARG A 197 3.50 11.82 3.36
N LEU A 198 4.65 11.24 3.63
CA LEU A 198 5.58 10.79 2.60
C LEU A 198 6.14 9.43 3.02
N GLU A 199 5.76 8.41 2.27
CA GLU A 199 6.26 7.05 2.43
C GLU A 199 6.83 6.58 1.09
N ILE A 200 8.00 5.97 1.12
CA ILE A 200 8.60 5.26 0.00
C ILE A 200 8.68 3.80 0.38
N ILE A 201 8.27 2.90 -0.52
CA ILE A 201 8.24 1.47 -0.27
C ILE A 201 9.02 0.78 -1.36
N SER A 202 9.95 -0.09 -0.99
CA SER A 202 10.60 -0.99 -1.93
C SER A 202 10.13 -2.41 -1.64
N GLN A 203 9.68 -3.13 -2.65
CA GLN A 203 9.23 -4.50 -2.51
C GLN A 203 9.84 -5.39 -3.58
N LEU A 204 9.91 -6.66 -3.26
CA LEU A 204 10.22 -7.72 -4.21
C LEU A 204 9.12 -8.76 -4.14
N GLY A 205 8.76 -9.29 -5.28
CA GLY A 205 7.56 -10.09 -5.42
C GLY A 205 7.57 -10.99 -6.63
N LEU A 206 6.46 -11.67 -6.80
CA LEU A 206 6.17 -12.52 -7.94
C LEU A 206 4.78 -12.16 -8.41
N GLU A 207 4.65 -11.92 -9.70
CA GLU A 207 3.38 -11.79 -10.38
C GLU A 207 2.98 -13.14 -10.97
N ARG A 208 1.69 -13.47 -10.88
CA ARG A 208 1.07 -14.61 -11.55
C ARG A 208 -0.03 -14.15 -12.50
N ALA A 209 0.21 -14.34 -13.79
CA ALA A 209 -0.79 -14.09 -14.83
C ALA A 209 -1.53 -15.40 -15.20
N TYR A 210 -2.86 -15.33 -15.26
CA TYR A 210 -3.75 -16.43 -15.64
C TYR A 210 -4.50 -16.09 -16.95
N PHE A 211 -4.48 -17.03 -17.89
CA PHE A 211 -5.07 -16.85 -19.22
C PHE A 211 -6.27 -17.78 -19.47
N ARG A 212 -7.28 -17.30 -20.20
CA ARG A 212 -8.47 -18.08 -20.52
C ARG A 212 -8.14 -19.22 -21.50
N PRO A 213 -8.63 -20.46 -21.26
CA PRO A 213 -8.34 -21.61 -22.13
C PRO A 213 -8.82 -21.43 -23.56
N GLU A 214 -10.01 -20.84 -23.75
CA GLU A 214 -10.73 -20.82 -25.04
C GLU A 214 -10.06 -19.93 -26.10
N VAL A 215 -9.25 -18.95 -25.68
CA VAL A 215 -8.59 -18.00 -26.60
C VAL A 215 -7.26 -18.54 -27.12
N TRP A 216 -6.55 -19.34 -26.32
CA TRP A 216 -5.20 -19.85 -26.62
C TRP A 216 -5.13 -21.39 -26.77
N SER A 217 -6.28 -22.07 -26.78
CA SER A 217 -6.40 -23.55 -26.85
C SER A 217 -5.71 -24.21 -28.06
N ASN A 218 -5.39 -23.44 -29.11
CA ASN A 218 -4.75 -23.92 -30.34
C ASN A 218 -3.33 -23.35 -30.53
N SER A 219 -2.73 -22.72 -29.52
CA SER A 219 -1.40 -22.10 -29.62
C SER A 219 -0.38 -22.74 -28.68
N ASP A 220 0.80 -23.08 -29.21
CA ASP A 220 2.00 -23.53 -28.46
C ASP A 220 2.69 -22.38 -27.68
N LEU A 221 1.99 -21.25 -27.52
CA LEU A 221 2.49 -20.01 -26.91
C LEU A 221 2.65 -20.10 -25.39
N PHE A 222 1.86 -20.94 -24.73
CA PHE A 222 1.89 -21.08 -23.27
C PHE A 222 1.77 -22.57 -22.91
N ASP A 223 2.91 -23.24 -22.73
CA ASP A 223 2.98 -24.65 -22.31
C ASP A 223 2.50 -24.80 -20.84
N ASP A 224 2.78 -23.78 -20.02
CA ASP A 224 2.25 -23.62 -18.67
C ASP A 224 1.17 -22.53 -18.60
N ARG A 225 0.04 -22.86 -17.96
CA ARG A 225 -1.15 -22.01 -17.82
C ARG A 225 -0.97 -20.83 -16.85
N ILE A 226 0.19 -20.76 -16.20
CA ILE A 226 0.55 -19.80 -15.15
C ILE A 226 2.00 -19.41 -15.39
N ILE A 227 2.25 -18.12 -15.62
CA ILE A 227 3.61 -17.59 -15.74
C ILE A 227 3.93 -16.79 -14.48
N ASN A 228 5.11 -17.02 -13.90
CA ASN A 228 5.54 -16.34 -12.68
C ASN A 228 6.64 -15.32 -13.00
N TYR A 229 6.35 -14.03 -12.96
CA TYR A 229 7.36 -13.00 -13.21
C TYR A 229 7.89 -12.43 -11.89
N PRO A 230 9.17 -12.68 -11.53
CA PRO A 230 9.77 -12.01 -10.37
C PRO A 230 9.99 -10.55 -10.69
N PHE A 231 9.60 -9.67 -9.76
CA PHE A 231 9.73 -8.24 -9.93
C PHE A 231 10.30 -7.55 -8.70
N VAL A 232 10.83 -6.35 -8.93
CA VAL A 232 11.18 -5.38 -7.90
C VAL A 232 10.32 -4.14 -8.14
N SER A 233 9.68 -3.65 -7.08
CA SER A 233 8.85 -2.46 -7.13
C SER A 233 9.33 -1.35 -6.19
N LEU A 234 9.05 -0.11 -6.60
CA LEU A 234 9.25 1.10 -5.83
C LEU A 234 7.92 1.87 -5.80
N GLY A 235 7.26 1.87 -4.65
CA GLY A 235 6.04 2.61 -4.38
C GLY A 235 6.29 3.95 -3.68
N TRP A 236 5.41 4.92 -3.90
CA TRP A 236 5.36 6.16 -3.16
C TRP A 236 3.94 6.52 -2.74
N ASP A 237 3.80 7.10 -1.55
CA ASP A 237 2.57 7.72 -1.06
C ASP A 237 2.91 9.10 -0.48
N TYR A 238 2.48 10.13 -1.18
CA TYR A 238 2.69 11.53 -0.86
C TYR A 238 1.36 12.24 -0.65
N ARG A 239 1.23 12.95 0.46
CA ARG A 239 0.12 13.87 0.76
C ARG A 239 0.66 15.10 1.47
N GLN A 240 0.29 16.28 1.01
CA GLN A 240 0.69 17.54 1.64
C GLN A 240 -0.41 18.59 1.49
N PRO A 241 -0.84 19.24 2.59
CA PRO A 241 -1.77 20.34 2.53
C PRO A 241 -1.04 21.57 1.99
N TRP A 242 -1.71 22.35 1.15
CA TRP A 242 -1.19 23.61 0.66
C TRP A 242 -1.44 24.70 1.69
N THR A 243 -0.38 25.16 2.36
CA THR A 243 -0.45 26.09 3.51
C THR A 243 -0.86 27.52 3.15
N LEU A 244 -0.85 27.88 1.87
CA LEU A 244 -1.17 29.24 1.42
C LEU A 244 -2.68 29.56 1.41
N TRP A 245 -3.56 28.55 1.41
CA TRP A 245 -5.02 28.69 1.27
C TRP A 245 -5.79 27.93 2.37
N GLU A 246 -5.51 28.26 3.64
CA GLU A 246 -6.24 27.75 4.81
C GLU A 246 -6.37 26.20 4.87
N GLU A 247 -5.42 25.46 4.32
CA GLU A 247 -5.39 23.97 4.31
C GLU A 247 -6.58 23.30 3.61
N LYS A 248 -7.40 24.04 2.85
CA LYS A 248 -8.53 23.48 2.07
C LYS A 248 -8.08 22.64 0.88
N PHE A 249 -6.83 22.85 0.44
CA PHE A 249 -6.23 22.14 -0.67
C PHE A 249 -5.18 21.13 -0.18
N GLU A 250 -5.22 19.92 -0.71
CA GLU A 250 -4.24 18.86 -0.45
C GLU A 250 -3.69 18.35 -1.78
N LEU A 251 -2.38 18.45 -1.94
CA LEU A 251 -1.65 17.74 -2.98
C LEU A 251 -1.51 16.29 -2.58
N PHE A 252 -1.79 15.37 -3.50
CA PHE A 252 -1.54 13.96 -3.30
C PHE A 252 -0.82 13.36 -4.50
N GLY A 253 -0.01 12.34 -4.25
CA GLY A 253 0.64 11.53 -5.26
C GLY A 253 0.81 10.11 -4.75
N LYS A 254 0.33 9.12 -5.49
CA LYS A 254 0.45 7.71 -5.12
C LYS A 254 0.73 6.89 -6.36
N GLY A 255 1.71 6.01 -6.31
CA GLY A 255 2.04 5.14 -7.44
C GLY A 255 3.10 4.11 -7.11
N SER A 256 3.37 3.24 -8.08
CA SER A 256 4.41 2.23 -8.10
C SER A 256 5.13 2.24 -9.44
N TYR A 257 6.42 1.97 -9.37
CA TYR A 257 7.26 1.59 -10.51
C TYR A 257 7.71 0.16 -10.30
N GLU A 258 7.45 -0.71 -11.27
CA GLU A 258 7.76 -2.13 -11.19
C GLU A 258 8.65 -2.53 -12.34
N LYS A 259 9.62 -3.39 -12.04
CA LYS A 259 10.57 -3.90 -13.01
C LYS A 259 10.69 -5.40 -12.86
N PHE A 260 10.40 -6.11 -13.94
CA PHE A 260 10.54 -7.55 -14.00
C PHE A 260 12.01 -7.92 -14.17
N VAL A 261 12.48 -8.82 -13.30
CA VAL A 261 13.89 -9.18 -13.17
C VAL A 261 14.25 -10.38 -14.03
N ASP A 262 13.26 -11.23 -14.33
CA ASP A 262 13.43 -12.42 -15.16
C ASP A 262 12.29 -12.56 -16.18
N GLN A 263 12.58 -13.22 -17.30
CA GLN A 263 11.68 -13.42 -18.43
C GLN A 263 11.50 -14.93 -18.66
N PRO A 264 10.66 -15.60 -17.84
CA PRO A 264 10.47 -17.05 -17.90
C PRO A 264 9.79 -17.52 -19.19
N SER A 265 9.00 -16.67 -19.84
CA SER A 265 8.38 -16.98 -21.13
C SER A 265 9.29 -16.57 -22.28
N PRO A 266 9.58 -17.45 -23.24
CA PRO A 266 10.32 -17.09 -24.45
C PRO A 266 9.48 -16.25 -25.43
N TYR A 267 8.17 -16.14 -25.18
CA TYR A 267 7.23 -15.49 -26.09
C TYR A 267 6.69 -14.16 -25.59
N LEU A 268 6.58 -13.98 -24.28
CA LEU A 268 6.09 -12.74 -23.66
C LEU A 268 7.20 -12.14 -22.81
N THR A 269 7.68 -10.98 -23.22
CA THR A 269 8.63 -10.20 -22.43
C THR A 269 7.92 -9.02 -21.81
N ARG A 270 8.00 -8.89 -20.48
CA ARG A 270 7.45 -7.77 -19.71
C ARG A 270 8.60 -7.02 -19.07
N LYS A 271 8.84 -5.78 -19.46
CA LYS A 271 10.04 -5.04 -19.04
C LYS A 271 9.81 -4.23 -17.78
N GLN A 272 8.71 -3.49 -17.73
CA GLN A 272 8.35 -2.66 -16.59
C GLN A 272 6.86 -2.31 -16.62
N SER A 273 6.33 -2.02 -15.43
CA SER A 273 5.00 -1.44 -15.24
C SER A 273 5.12 -0.17 -14.41
N VAL A 274 4.34 0.85 -14.74
CA VAL A 274 4.25 2.11 -14.00
C VAL A 274 2.78 2.43 -13.83
N SER A 275 2.30 2.42 -12.59
CA SER A 275 0.96 2.91 -12.26
C SER A 275 1.09 4.03 -11.24
N GLY A 276 0.53 5.19 -11.55
CA GLY A 276 0.68 6.34 -10.67
C GLY A 276 -0.37 7.41 -10.89
N SER A 277 -0.71 8.08 -9.80
CA SER A 277 -1.64 9.19 -9.77
C SER A 277 -0.99 10.39 -9.08
N LEU A 278 -1.22 11.58 -9.63
CA LEU A 278 -0.88 12.86 -9.03
C LEU A 278 -2.13 13.74 -9.07
N GLY A 279 -2.44 14.44 -7.99
CA GLY A 279 -3.63 15.27 -7.98
C GLY A 279 -3.72 16.30 -6.87
N LEU A 280 -4.83 17.04 -6.93
CA LEU A 280 -5.23 18.07 -6.00
C LEU A 280 -6.61 17.73 -5.45
N ARG A 281 -6.76 17.79 -4.14
CA ARG A 281 -8.04 17.66 -3.44
C ARG A 281 -8.44 19.01 -2.86
N TYR A 282 -9.70 19.37 -3.02
CA TYR A 282 -10.34 20.49 -2.37
C TYR A 282 -11.40 19.96 -1.41
N TYR A 283 -11.25 20.22 -0.12
CA TYR A 283 -12.20 19.80 0.91
C TYR A 283 -13.29 20.86 1.09
N PHE A 284 -14.55 20.47 0.87
CA PHE A 284 -15.70 21.32 1.18
C PHE A 284 -16.00 21.31 2.68
N ASN A 285 -15.81 20.14 3.29
CA ASN A 285 -15.91 19.87 4.72
C ASN A 285 -15.09 18.61 5.05
N ASP A 286 -15.17 18.10 6.29
CA ASP A 286 -14.41 16.92 6.73
C ASP A 286 -14.80 15.61 6.03
N HIS A 287 -15.94 15.59 5.33
CA HIS A 287 -16.52 14.37 4.75
C HIS A 287 -16.61 14.37 3.23
N LEU A 288 -16.57 15.54 2.58
CA LEU A 288 -16.79 15.71 1.15
C LEU A 288 -15.64 16.50 0.54
N ARG A 289 -15.07 15.93 -0.53
CA ARG A 289 -14.00 16.53 -1.31
C ARG A 289 -14.29 16.48 -2.79
N LEU A 290 -13.79 17.47 -3.51
CA LEU A 290 -13.61 17.41 -4.96
C LEU A 290 -12.15 17.12 -5.22
N SER A 291 -11.83 16.23 -6.16
CA SER A 291 -10.44 16.01 -6.55
C SER A 291 -10.25 16.08 -8.05
N TRP A 292 -9.12 16.64 -8.46
CA TRP A 292 -8.59 16.51 -9.80
C TRP A 292 -7.36 15.61 -9.73
N SER A 293 -7.30 14.61 -10.59
CA SER A 293 -6.16 13.69 -10.68
C SER A 293 -5.69 13.51 -12.11
N SER A 294 -4.42 13.21 -12.24
CA SER A 294 -3.77 12.75 -13.46
C SER A 294 -3.19 11.38 -13.17
N GLU A 295 -3.72 10.37 -13.86
CA GLU A 295 -3.36 8.96 -13.68
C GLU A 295 -2.61 8.47 -14.90
N LEU A 296 -1.43 7.89 -14.70
CA LEU A 296 -0.63 7.24 -15.73
C LEU A 296 -0.58 5.76 -15.39
N ASP A 297 -1.05 4.93 -16.33
CA ASP A 297 -0.78 3.49 -16.35
C ASP A 297 0.06 3.21 -17.60
N TRP A 298 1.19 2.56 -17.42
CA TRP A 298 2.10 2.23 -18.50
C TRP A 298 2.75 0.87 -18.28
N ASP A 299 2.42 -0.06 -19.15
CA ASP A 299 3.00 -1.39 -19.21
C ASP A 299 3.82 -1.52 -20.50
N ASP A 300 5.10 -1.84 -20.33
CA ASP A 300 6.06 -2.04 -21.43
C ASP A 300 6.24 -3.54 -21.63
N ALA A 301 5.59 -4.09 -22.66
CA ALA A 301 5.56 -5.52 -22.95
C ALA A 301 5.50 -5.79 -24.45
N TRP A 302 6.14 -6.87 -24.88
CA TRP A 302 6.09 -7.31 -26.27
C TRP A 302 6.00 -8.82 -26.37
N LEU A 303 5.39 -9.26 -27.46
CA LEU A 303 5.28 -10.66 -27.84
C LEU A 303 6.26 -10.97 -28.98
N ASP A 304 7.10 -11.97 -28.79
CA ASP A 304 8.01 -12.51 -29.80
C ASP A 304 7.59 -13.94 -30.14
N TYR A 305 6.94 -14.14 -31.31
CA TYR A 305 6.50 -15.47 -31.75
C TYR A 305 6.87 -15.75 -33.20
N HIS A 306 7.62 -16.81 -33.46
CA HIS A 306 8.11 -17.18 -34.81
C HIS A 306 8.73 -16.02 -35.62
N GLY A 307 9.46 -15.12 -34.95
CA GLY A 307 10.10 -13.96 -35.61
C GLY A 307 9.17 -12.78 -35.90
N LEU A 308 7.89 -12.87 -35.50
CA LEU A 308 7.00 -11.71 -35.38
C LEU A 308 7.20 -11.05 -34.02
N HIS A 309 7.70 -9.82 -34.06
CA HIS A 309 7.73 -8.92 -32.91
C HIS A 309 6.45 -8.09 -32.90
N ARG A 310 5.61 -8.28 -31.89
CA ARG A 310 4.36 -7.52 -31.70
C ARG A 310 4.43 -6.76 -30.39
N ASP A 311 4.42 -5.44 -30.50
CA ASP A 311 4.27 -4.56 -29.36
C ASP A 311 2.86 -4.73 -28.76
N VAL A 312 2.81 -5.07 -27.47
CA VAL A 312 1.58 -5.15 -26.67
C VAL A 312 1.63 -4.17 -25.51
N SER A 313 2.52 -3.18 -25.57
CA SER A 313 2.64 -2.14 -24.55
C SER A 313 1.38 -1.31 -24.51
N GLU A 314 0.88 -1.08 -23.31
CA GLU A 314 -0.27 -0.23 -23.07
C GLU A 314 0.19 1.00 -22.30
N LYS A 315 -0.22 2.17 -22.77
CA LYS A 315 0.06 3.43 -22.09
C LYS A 315 -1.20 4.26 -22.08
N GLU A 316 -1.80 4.39 -20.91
CA GLU A 316 -2.96 5.22 -20.71
C GLU A 316 -2.63 6.39 -19.79
N TRP A 317 -3.02 7.58 -20.22
CA TRP A 317 -2.93 8.79 -19.42
C TRP A 317 -4.33 9.39 -19.28
N ARG A 318 -4.85 9.38 -18.07
CA ARG A 318 -6.20 9.86 -17.75
C ARG A 318 -6.13 11.12 -16.90
N HIS A 319 -7.07 12.03 -17.13
CA HIS A 319 -7.33 13.17 -16.26
C HIS A 319 -8.75 13.03 -15.73
N LEU A 320 -8.89 12.93 -14.42
CA LEU A 320 -10.17 12.66 -13.78
C LEU A 320 -10.53 13.82 -12.85
N ILE A 321 -11.84 14.08 -12.75
CA ILE A 321 -12.42 14.90 -11.70
C ILE A 321 -13.37 14.00 -10.94
N THR A 322 -13.13 13.82 -9.64
CA THR A 322 -13.92 12.91 -8.81
C THR A 322 -14.54 13.64 -7.64
N LEU A 323 -15.73 13.21 -7.26
CA LEU A 323 -16.33 13.57 -5.97
C LEU A 323 -16.05 12.43 -5.00
N GLY A 324 -15.40 12.78 -3.89
CA GLY A 324 -14.96 11.84 -2.88
C GLY A 324 -15.64 12.08 -1.54
N ALA A 325 -15.88 10.99 -0.81
CA ALA A 325 -16.26 11.04 0.59
C ALA A 325 -15.14 10.45 1.48
N SER A 326 -15.03 10.92 2.71
CA SER A 326 -14.13 10.40 3.75
C SER A 326 -14.81 10.33 5.10
N PHE A 327 -14.37 9.40 5.95
CA PHE A 327 -14.80 9.30 7.34
C PHE A 327 -13.71 8.73 8.24
#